data_AF-A0AAV8UPR2-F1
#
_entry.id   AF-A0AAV8UPR2-F1
#
_cell.length_a   1.000
_cell.length_b   1.000
_cell.length_c   1.000
_cell.angle_alpha   90.00
_cell.angle_beta   90.00
_cell.angle_gamma   90.00
#
_symmetry.space_group_name_H-M   'P 1'
#
loop_
_entity.id
_entity.type
_entity.pdbx_description
1 polymer ?
#
loop_
_entity_poly.entity_id
_entity_poly.type
_entity_poly.pdbx_seq_one_letter_code
_entity_poly.pdbx_strand_id
1 'polypeptide(L)'
;MSLDLQVRVSGTSYAVPAQESDTLFDLKCRIFSITAIDPATMKLIESGRTLDSEDQLNPKVTLSSLKITSASKIMVVAIPQPSKE
;
A
#
# COMPACT_ATOMS: atom_id res chain seq x y z
N MET A 1 13.97 -7.92 6.41
CA MET A 1 14.21 -8.69 5.17
C MET A 1 13.52 -8.00 4.00
N SER A 2 13.91 -8.31 2.75
CA SER A 2 13.17 -7.88 1.57
C SER A 2 11.91 -8.74 1.40
N LEU A 3 10.80 -8.08 1.09
CA LEU A 3 9.50 -8.66 0.82
C LEU A 3 9.12 -8.35 -0.63
N ASP A 4 8.80 -9.37 -1.42
CA ASP A 4 8.18 -9.17 -2.72
C ASP A 4 6.65 -9.18 -2.52
N LEU A 5 6.04 -7.99 -2.52
CA LEU A 5 4.61 -7.86 -2.26
C LEU A 5 3.84 -7.88 -3.56
N GLN A 6 2.82 -8.74 -3.63
CA GLN A 6 1.91 -8.75 -4.77
C GLN A 6 0.79 -7.74 -4.53
N VAL A 7 0.84 -6.65 -5.29
CA VAL A 7 -0.11 -5.54 -5.20
C VAL A 7 -1.06 -5.59 -6.39
N ARG A 8 -2.37 -5.67 -6.13
CA ARG A 8 -3.41 -5.71 -7.16
C ARG A 8 -4.05 -4.35 -7.32
N VAL A 9 -3.90 -3.76 -8.51
CA VAL A 9 -4.39 -2.43 -8.88
C VAL A 9 -5.32 -2.57 -10.08
N SER A 10 -6.58 -2.15 -9.93
CA SER A 10 -7.59 -2.22 -11.01
C SER A 10 -7.66 -3.58 -11.72
N GLY A 11 -7.52 -4.67 -10.95
CA GLY A 11 -7.56 -6.05 -11.46
C GLY A 11 -6.21 -6.62 -11.91
N THR A 12 -5.19 -5.78 -12.12
CA THR A 12 -3.84 -6.16 -12.55
C THR A 12 -2.91 -6.33 -11.34
N SER A 13 -2.09 -7.39 -11.33
CA SER A 13 -1.13 -7.64 -10.25
C SER A 13 0.26 -7.13 -10.61
N TYR A 14 0.89 -6.43 -9.68
CA TYR A 14 2.24 -5.88 -9.77
C TYR A 14 3.08 -6.46 -8.63
N ALA A 15 4.33 -6.85 -8.95
CA ALA A 15 5.31 -7.19 -7.94
C ALA A 15 5.99 -5.91 -7.44
N VAL A 16 5.86 -5.63 -6.16
CA VAL A 16 6.40 -4.42 -5.53
C VAL A 16 7.44 -4.86 -4.49
N PRO A 17 8.74 -4.62 -4.75
CA PRO A 17 9.78 -4.96 -3.81
C PRO A 17 9.74 -3.96 -2.64
N ALA A 18 9.45 -4.45 -1.45
CA ALA A 18 9.40 -3.71 -0.20
C ALA A 18 10.34 -4.33 0.84
N GLN A 19 10.46 -3.69 2.00
CA GLN A 19 11.18 -4.20 3.15
C GLN A 19 10.26 -4.27 4.36
N GLU A 20 10.48 -5.25 5.22
CA GLU A 20 9.78 -5.37 6.50
C GLU A 20 9.80 -4.10 7.37
N SER A 21 10.91 -3.37 7.28
CA SER A 21 11.14 -2.10 7.97
C SER A 21 10.47 -0.91 7.29
N ASP A 22 9.98 -1.07 6.05
CA ASP A 22 9.30 0.00 5.34
C ASP A 22 7.99 0.33 6.04
N THR A 23 7.58 1.59 5.89
CA THR A 23 6.29 2.08 6.34
C THR A 23 5.25 1.93 5.23
N LEU A 24 3.97 2.08 5.57
CA LEU A 24 2.92 2.15 4.55
C LEU A 24 3.14 3.28 3.55
N PHE A 25 3.69 4.41 4.01
CA PHE A 25 4.01 5.54 3.14
C PHE A 25 5.08 5.16 2.09
N ASP A 26 6.15 4.48 2.50
CA ASP A 26 7.20 4.01 1.58
C ASP A 26 6.63 3.02 0.56
N LEU A 27 5.80 2.08 1.01
CA LEU A 27 5.10 1.15 0.12
C LEU A 27 4.24 1.88 -0.91
N LYS A 28 3.47 2.90 -0.50
CA LYS A 28 2.67 3.73 -1.42
C LYS A 28 3.55 4.45 -2.44
N CYS A 29 4.67 5.04 -2.02
CA CYS A 29 5.62 5.68 -2.94
C CYS A 29 6.15 4.69 -3.98
N ARG A 30 6.46 3.44 -3.59
CA ARG A 30 6.87 2.40 -4.54
C ARG A 30 5.77 2.01 -5.52
N ILE A 31 4.54 1.87 -5.04
CA ILE A 31 3.38 1.59 -5.89
C ILE A 31 3.15 2.75 -6.87
N PHE A 32 3.29 4.00 -6.44
CA PHE A 32 3.21 5.18 -7.31
C PHE A 32 4.29 5.13 -8.39
N SER A 33 5.53 4.79 -8.04
CA SER A 33 6.61 4.66 -9.02
C SER A 33 6.35 3.62 -10.11
N ILE A 34 5.48 2.63 -9.86
CA ILE A 34 5.16 1.54 -10.80
C ILE A 34 3.85 1.81 -11.55
N THR A 35 2.84 2.33 -10.85
CA THR A 35 1.47 2.43 -11.35
C THR A 35 1.02 3.86 -11.66
N ALA A 36 1.82 4.86 -11.29
CA ALA A 36 1.54 6.29 -11.40
C ALA A 36 0.25 6.76 -10.68
N ILE A 37 -0.31 5.95 -9.78
CA ILE A 37 -1.46 6.34 -8.96
C ILE A 37 -0.96 7.21 -7.81
N ASP A 38 -1.62 8.32 -7.53
CA ASP A 38 -1.15 9.22 -6.48
C ASP A 38 -1.32 8.58 -5.09
N PRO A 39 -0.29 8.56 -4.22
CA PRO A 39 -0.32 7.88 -2.92
C PRO A 39 -1.37 8.47 -1.96
N ALA A 40 -1.77 9.73 -2.12
CA ALA A 40 -2.86 10.34 -1.33
C ALA A 40 -4.24 9.83 -1.75
N THR A 41 -4.35 9.35 -2.99
CA THR A 41 -5.58 8.76 -3.56
C THR A 41 -5.59 7.24 -3.47
N MET A 42 -4.48 6.63 -3.05
CA MET A 42 -4.41 5.19 -2.86
C MET A 42 -5.02 4.79 -1.53
N LYS A 43 -5.92 3.82 -1.60
CA LYS A 43 -6.41 3.07 -0.46
C LYS A 43 -5.85 1.65 -0.51
N LEU A 44 -5.00 1.32 0.46
CA LEU A 44 -4.44 -0.02 0.60
C LEU A 44 -5.40 -0.91 1.41
N ILE A 45 -5.70 -2.09 0.88
CA ILE A 45 -6.60 -3.07 1.49
C ILE A 45 -5.88 -4.42 1.54
N GLU A 46 -5.72 -5.00 2.72
CA GLU A 46 -5.13 -6.32 2.91
C GLU A 46 -6.11 -7.21 3.68
N SER A 47 -6.41 -8.40 3.15
CA SER A 47 -7.35 -9.35 3.76
C SER A 47 -8.69 -8.73 4.22
N GLY A 48 -9.19 -7.74 3.48
CA GLY A 48 -10.43 -7.01 3.79
C GLY A 48 -10.29 -5.87 4.81
N ARG A 49 -9.09 -5.63 5.34
CA ARG A 49 -8.77 -4.50 6.24
C ARG A 49 -8.14 -3.36 5.46
N THR A 50 -8.64 -2.15 5.68
CA THR A 50 -8.00 -0.94 5.15
C THR A 50 -6.75 -0.64 5.96
N LEU A 51 -5.60 -0.56 5.30
CA LEU A 51 -4.32 -0.18 5.90
C LEU A 51 -4.18 1.35 6.03
N ASP A 52 -4.98 2.11 5.29
CA ASP A 52 -5.01 3.58 5.26
C ASP A 52 -5.74 4.27 6.43
N SER A 53 -6.00 3.56 7.52
CA SER A 53 -6.58 4.22 8.71
C SER A 53 -5.58 5.24 9.27
N GLU A 54 -6.05 6.40 9.76
CA GLU A 54 -5.20 7.46 10.33
C GLU A 54 -4.18 6.94 11.38
N ASP A 55 -4.55 5.89 12.12
CA ASP A 55 -3.68 5.24 13.10
C ASP A 55 -2.48 4.50 12.47
N GLN A 56 -2.64 3.98 11.25
CA GLN A 56 -1.65 3.19 10.51
C GLN A 56 -0.77 4.04 9.58
N LEU A 57 -1.17 5.27 9.26
CA LEU A 57 -0.33 6.26 8.59
C LEU A 57 0.79 6.82 9.49
N ASN A 58 0.88 6.33 10.74
CA ASN A 58 1.99 6.65 11.62
C ASN A 58 3.31 6.14 11.04
N PRO A 59 4.37 6.98 10.97
CA PRO A 59 5.69 6.57 10.50
C PRO A 59 6.37 5.52 11.39
N LYS A 60 5.76 5.17 12.53
CA LYS A 60 6.20 4.11 13.44
C LYS A 60 5.61 2.75 13.08
N VAL A 61 4.58 2.70 12.25
CA VAL A 61 3.90 1.47 11.84
C VAL A 61 4.57 0.95 10.57
N THR A 62 5.32 -0.13 10.72
CA THR A 62 6.01 -0.80 9.61
C THR A 62 5.21 -1.98 9.09
N LEU A 63 5.58 -2.47 7.89
CA LEU A 63 4.99 -3.65 7.29
C LEU A 63 5.05 -4.87 8.21
N SER A 64 6.17 -5.07 8.93
CA SER A 64 6.27 -6.12 9.95
C SER A 64 5.24 -6.00 11.07
N SER A 65 4.99 -4.79 11.56
CA SER A 65 4.02 -4.55 12.63
C SER A 65 2.58 -4.88 12.18
N LEU A 66 2.32 -4.73 10.89
CA LEU A 66 1.05 -5.04 10.25
C LEU A 66 0.92 -6.50 9.83
N LYS A 67 1.93 -7.34 10.13
CA LYS A 67 2.03 -8.73 9.69
C LYS A 67 1.92 -8.87 8.16
N ILE A 68 2.35 -7.84 7.44
CA ILE A 68 2.45 -7.85 5.98
C ILE A 68 3.66 -8.70 5.61
N THR A 69 3.43 -9.73 4.79
CA THR A 69 4.47 -10.64 4.30
C THR A 69 4.37 -10.75 2.78
N SER A 70 5.34 -11.40 2.13
CA SER A 70 5.27 -11.67 0.67
C SER A 70 4.06 -12.52 0.25
N ALA A 71 3.44 -13.24 1.20
CA ALA A 71 2.20 -13.97 0.97
C ALA A 71 0.93 -13.09 1.08
N SER A 72 1.05 -11.88 1.62
CA SER A 72 -0.07 -10.95 1.80
C SER A 72 -0.51 -10.39 0.45
N LYS A 73 -1.82 -10.38 0.21
CA LYS A 73 -2.43 -9.83 -1.00
C LYS A 73 -2.92 -8.42 -0.71
N ILE A 74 -2.24 -7.44 -1.26
CA ILE A 74 -2.61 -6.04 -1.09
C ILE A 74 -3.42 -5.60 -2.32
N MET A 75 -4.63 -5.11 -2.10
CA MET A 75 -5.41 -4.41 -3.11
C MET A 75 -5.21 -2.92 -2.96
N VAL A 76 -4.96 -2.24 -4.09
CA VAL A 76 -4.95 -0.79 -4.19
C VAL A 76 -6.21 -0.37 -4.89
N VAL A 77 -6.94 0.54 -4.24
CA VAL A 77 -8.10 1.20 -4.84
C VAL A 77 -7.77 2.69 -4.92
N ALA A 78 -7.82 3.26 -6.13
CA ALA A 78 -7.75 4.69 -6.30
C ALA A 78 -9.11 5.30 -5.91
N ILE A 79 -9.13 6.09 -4.84
CA ILE A 79 -10.29 6.90 -4.48
C ILE A 79 -10.20 8.24 -5.22
N PRO A 80 -11.22 8.64 -5.99
CA PRO A 80 -11.23 9.96 -6.61
C PRO A 80 -11.12 11.02 -5.51
N GLN A 81 -10.14 11.92 -5.58
CA GLN A 81 -10.14 13.07 -4.68
C GLN A 81 -11.40 13.86 -4.98
N PRO A 82 -12.16 14.31 -3.96
CA PRO A 82 -13.21 15.28 -4.19
C PRO A 82 -12.52 16.48 -4.84
N SER A 83 -12.85 16.74 -6.11
CA SER A 83 -12.51 18.01 -6.73
C SER A 83 -13.16 19.05 -5.83
N LYS A 84 -12.35 19.88 -5.15
CA LYS A 84 -12.87 21.08 -4.52
C LYS A 84 -13.37 21.96 -5.68
N GLU A 85 -14.67 21.84 -5.96
CA GLU A 85 -15.43 22.86 -6.68
C GLU A 85 -15.47 24.17 -5.88
#